data_AF-A0A7G8E5Q5-F1
#
_entry.id   AF-A0A7G8E5Q5-F1
#
_cell.length_a   1.000
_cell.length_b   1.000
_cell.length_c   1.000
_cell.angle_alpha   90.00
_cell.angle_beta   90.00
_cell.angle_gamma   90.00
#
_symmetry.space_group_name_H-M   'P 1'
#
loop_
_entity.id
_entity.type
_entity.pdbx_description
1 polymer ?
#
loop_
_entity_poly.entity_id
_entity_poly.type
_entity_poly.pdbx_seq_one_letter_code
_entity_poly.pdbx_strand_id
1 'polypeptide(L)' 'MSPLYDLILQHRGELQTETVQVVDAAQAWRLGRDRYPHCIRGVVRRDGSQDRSCDGSAAEPSKRR' A
#
# COMPACT_ATOMS: atom_id res chain seq x y z
N MET A 1 3.58 -14.78 -2.93
CA MET A 1 2.97 -13.44 -2.90
C MET A 1 4.10 -12.42 -2.84
N SER A 2 4.13 -11.45 -3.75
CA SER A 2 5.11 -10.35 -3.69
C SER A 2 4.71 -9.36 -2.59
N PRO A 3 5.64 -8.87 -1.75
CA PRO A 3 5.33 -7.92 -0.69
C PRO A 3 4.84 -6.56 -1.23
N LEU A 4 4.09 -5.85 -0.40
CA LEU A 4 3.68 -4.46 -0.66
C LEU A 4 4.73 -3.51 -0.08
N TYR A 5 5.00 -2.44 -0.80
CA TYR A 5 5.87 -1.34 -0.39
C TYR A 5 5.16 -0.01 -0.61
N ASP A 6 5.32 0.91 0.33
CA ASP A 6 4.94 2.30 0.14
C ASP A 6 6.15 3.10 -0.35
N LEU A 7 5.96 3.77 -1.49
CA LEU A 7 6.85 4.80 -1.98
C LEU A 7 6.55 6.09 -1.22
N ILE A 8 7.54 6.63 -0.51
CA ILE A 8 7.41 7.91 0.16
C ILE A 8 7.82 9.00 -0.83
N LEU A 9 6.87 9.83 -1.23
CA LEU A 9 7.04 10.91 -2.19
C LEU A 9 6.92 12.25 -1.46
N GLN A 10 7.71 13.25 -1.85
CA GLN A 10 7.55 14.62 -1.43
C GLN A 10 7.28 15.49 -2.66
N HIS A 11 6.10 16.10 -2.70
CA HIS A 11 5.70 16.96 -3.80
C HIS A 11 5.07 18.24 -3.23
N ARG A 12 5.59 19.40 -3.64
CA ARG A 12 5.13 20.74 -3.19
C ARG A 12 5.08 20.92 -1.67
N GLY A 13 6.02 20.32 -0.95
CA GLY A 13 6.10 20.39 0.51
C GLY A 13 5.22 19.39 1.25
N GLU A 14 4.41 18.62 0.54
CA GLU A 14 3.55 17.58 1.13
C GLU A 14 4.18 16.20 0.96
N LEU A 15 4.01 15.36 1.99
CA LEU A 15 4.39 13.96 1.94
C LEU A 15 3.21 13.13 1.40
N GLN A 16 3.45 12.39 0.33
CA GLN A 16 2.49 11.49 -0.29
C GLN A 16 3.02 10.07 -0.28
N THR A 17 2.13 9.10 -0.30
CA THR A 17 2.49 7.68 -0.32
C THR A 17 1.75 6.93 -1.43
N GLU A 18 2.50 6.17 -2.22
CA GLU A 18 1.93 5.27 -3.24
C GLU A 18 2.32 3.83 -2.94
N THR A 19 1.34 2.93 -2.87
CA THR A 19 1.59 1.51 -2.60
C THR A 19 1.85 0.76 -3.90
N VAL A 20 2.95 0.01 -3.94
CA VAL A 20 3.35 -0.84 -5.07
C VAL A 20 3.60 -2.27 -4.58
N GLN A 21 3.32 -3.24 -5.45
CA GLN A 21 3.63 -4.64 -5.20
C GLN A 21 4.83 -5.06 -6.03
N VAL A 22 5.96 -5.36 -5.38
CA VAL A 22 7.23 -5.71 -6.05
C VAL A 22 7.98 -6.76 -5.25
N VAL A 23 9.03 -7.35 -5.85
CA VAL A 23 9.77 -8.47 -5.25
C VAL A 23 10.60 -8.00 -4.04
N ASP A 24 11.18 -6.80 -4.11
CA ASP A 24 12.06 -6.27 -3.07
C ASP A 24 12.08 -4.72 -3.02
N ALA A 25 12.72 -4.18 -1.99
CA ALA A 25 12.84 -2.73 -1.77
C ALA A 25 13.66 -2.02 -2.87
N ALA A 26 14.64 -2.68 -3.49
CA ALA A 26 15.44 -2.08 -4.55
C ALA A 26 14.63 -1.95 -5.85
N GLN A 27 13.72 -2.88 -6.13
CA GLN A 27 12.72 -2.73 -7.18
C GLN A 27 11.74 -1.60 -6.88
N ALA A 28 11.23 -1.50 -5.64
CA ALA A 28 10.35 -0.40 -5.24
C ALA A 28 11.03 0.96 -5.47
N TRP A 29 12.29 1.08 -5.04
CA TRP A 29 13.06 2.31 -5.21
C TRP A 29 13.32 2.66 -6.68
N ARG A 30 13.71 1.68 -7.50
CA ARG A 30 13.91 1.89 -8.94
C ARG A 30 12.63 2.34 -9.62
N LEU A 31 11.51 1.68 -9.33
CA LEU A 31 10.20 2.02 -9.88
C LEU A 31 9.80 3.45 -9.51
N GLY A 32 9.99 3.83 -8.24
CA GLY A 32 9.69 5.18 -7.78
C GLY A 32 10.64 6.24 -8.34
N ARG A 33 11.92 5.92 -8.58
CA ARG A 33 12.85 6.83 -9.27
C ARG A 33 12.52 7.03 -10.75
N ASP A 34 12.01 5.99 -11.42
CA ASP A 34 11.60 6.06 -12.82
C ASP A 34 10.37 6.99 -12.97
N ARG A 35 9.33 6.76 -12.15
CA ARG A 35 8.09 7.55 -12.19
C ARG A 35 8.21 8.94 -11.57
N TYR A 36 8.95 9.05 -10.47
CA TYR A 36 9.00 10.23 -9.60
C TYR A 36 10.45 10.65 -9.27
N PRO A 37 11.30 10.93 -10.26
CA PRO A 37 12.75 11.09 -10.10
C PRO A 37 13.16 12.17 -9.09
N HIS A 38 12.36 13.22 -8.94
CA HIS A 38 12.62 14.34 -8.03
C HIS A 38 11.77 14.31 -6.75
N CYS A 39 10.78 13.42 -6.68
CA CYS A 39 9.85 13.39 -5.55
C CYS A 39 10.09 12.21 -4.61
N ILE A 40 10.67 11.09 -5.07
CA ILE A 40 10.90 9.95 -4.18
C ILE A 40 11.93 10.26 -3.09
N ARG A 41 11.57 9.93 -1.85
CA ARG A 41 12.39 10.11 -0.64
C ARG A 41 12.73 8.81 0.05
N GLY A 42 11.87 7.80 -0.05
CA GLY A 42 12.09 6.52 0.62
C GLY A 42 11.17 5.42 0.12
N VAL A 43 11.43 4.21 0.58
CA VAL A 43 10.55 3.04 0.43
C VAL A 43 10.40 2.36 1.77
N VAL A 44 9.17 1.97 2.11
CA VAL A 44 8.85 1.28 3.36
C VAL A 44 8.09 0.01 3.02
N ARG A 45 8.52 -1.14 3.55
CA ARG A 45 7.78 -2.40 3.39
C ARG A 45 6.52 -2.31 4.24
N ARG A 46 5.36 -2.64 3.66
CA ARG A 46 4.16 -2.88 4.45
C ARG A 46 4.22 -4.28 5.03
N ASP A 47 4.23 -4.38 6.35
CA ASP A 47 4.00 -5.64 7.00
C ASP A 47 2.56 -6.07 6.76
N GLY A 48 2.41 -7.31 6.28
CA GLY A 48 1.15 -7.88 5.87
C GLY A 48 0.29 -8.23 7.08
N SER A 49 -0.27 -7.24 7.77
CA SER A 49 -1.53 -7.44 8.49
C SER A 49 -2.66 -7.45 7.45
N GLN A 50 -2.61 -8.41 6.53
CA GLN A 50 -3.77 -8.83 5.77
C GLN A 50 -4.63 -9.74 6.67
N ASP A 51 -4.94 -9.28 7.88
CA ASP A 51 -6.08 -9.77 8.63
C ASP A 51 -7.24 -8.80 8.40
N ARG A 52 -7.75 -8.81 7.17
CA ARG A 52 -9.19 -8.69 7.01
C ARG A 52 -9.72 -10.11 6.78
N SER A 53 -9.60 -10.94 7.81
CA SER A 53 -10.67 -11.86 8.14
C SER A 53 -11.88 -11.00 8.53
N CYS A 54 -12.52 -10.35 7.55
CA CYS A 54 -13.94 -10.05 7.67
C CYS A 54 -14.68 -11.35 7.36
N ASP A 55 -14.45 -12.37 8.18
CA ASP A 55 -15.43 -13.44 8.36
C ASP A 55 -16.50 -12.86 9.28
N GLY A 56 -17.40 -12.12 8.62
CA GLY A 56 -18.60 -11.55 9.19
C GLY A 56 -19.77 -11.82 8.24
N SER A 57 -19.77 -12.98 7.61
CA SER A 57 -20.98 -13.57 7.03
C SER A 57 -21.91 -13.98 8.17
N ALA A 58 -22.82 -13.08 8.57
CA ALA A 58 -24.16 -13.34 9.14
C ALA A 58 -24.65 -12.00 9.76
N ALA A 59 -25.78 -11.39 9.42
CA ALA A 59 -26.96 -11.85 8.71
C ALA A 59 -27.74 -10.63 8.17
N GLU A 60 -28.27 -10.74 6.95
CA GLU A 60 -29.55 -10.12 6.57
C GLU A 60 -30.62 -11.24 6.57
N PRO A 61 -31.93 -10.95 6.55
CA PRO A 61 -32.70 -9.92 7.24
C PRO A 61 -33.89 -10.58 7.98
N SER A 62 -34.21 -10.18 9.22
CA SER A 62 -35.43 -10.70 9.88
C SER A 62 -36.51 -9.62 10.00
N LYS A 63 -37.35 -9.56 8.96
CA LYS A 63 -38.74 -9.06 9.08
C LYS A 63 -39.45 -9.87 10.17
N ARG A 64 -40.20 -9.18 11.03
CA ARG A 64 -41.43 -9.57 11.79
C ARG A 64 -41.40 -8.78 13.12
N ARG A 65 -42.40 -8.03 13.54
CA ARG A 65 -43.85 -8.01 13.25
C ARG A 65 -44.40 -6.63 13.59
#